data_AF-A0A2H0YX84-F1
#
_entry.id   AF-A0A2H0YX84-F1
#
_cell.length_a   1.000
_cell.length_b   1.000
_cell.length_c   1.000
_cell.angle_alpha   90.00
_cell.angle_beta   90.00
_cell.angle_gamma   90.00
#
_symmetry.space_group_name_H-M   'P 1'
#
loop_
_entity.id
_entity.type
_entity.pdbx_description
1 polymer ?
#
loop_
_entity_poly.entity_id
_entity_poly.type
_entity_poly.pdbx_seq_one_letter_code
_entity_poly.pdbx_strand_id
1 'polypeptide(L)' 'MRTEEEIKEKIDDLESEKDDLETEFQETLEDENVEEDSEKGEELRCEYDEKVEAMEKQIGLLEWVLKE' A
#
# COMPACT_ATOMS: atom_id res chain seq x y z
N MET A 1 -22.10 -10.76 14.11
CA MET A 1 -21.77 -11.35 12.81
C MET A 1 -20.26 -11.31 12.73
N ARG A 2 -19.58 -12.45 12.54
CA ARG A 2 -18.09 -12.46 12.52
C ARG A 2 -17.52 -11.74 11.29
N THR A 3 -18.27 -11.70 10.19
CA THR A 3 -17.83 -11.21 8.88
C THR A 3 -17.58 -9.71 8.77
N GLU A 4 -18.31 -8.86 9.50
CA GLU A 4 -18.09 -7.40 9.44
C GLU A 4 -16.81 -6.99 10.19
N GLU A 5 -16.58 -7.58 11.37
CA GLU A 5 -15.36 -7.38 12.14
C GLU A 5 -14.13 -7.91 11.39
N GLU A 6 -14.23 -9.07 10.73
CA GLU A 6 -13.17 -9.64 9.89
C GLU A 6 -12.84 -8.74 8.68
N ILE A 7 -13.84 -8.08 8.07
CA ILE A 7 -13.60 -7.17 6.95
C ILE A 7 -12.92 -5.89 7.43
N LYS A 8 -13.31 -5.35 8.59
CA LYS A 8 -12.66 -4.16 9.18
C LYS A 8 -11.21 -4.44 9.57
N GLU A 9 -10.95 -5.55 10.26
CA GLU A 9 -9.58 -5.98 10.60
C GLU A 9 -8.72 -6.06 9.34
N LYS A 10 -9.25 -6.62 8.25
CA LYS A 10 -8.52 -6.70 6.99
C LYS A 10 -8.28 -5.35 6.32
N ILE A 11 -9.19 -4.39 6.46
CA ILE A 11 -8.96 -3.02 5.98
C ILE A 11 -7.83 -2.37 6.80
N ASP A 12 -7.90 -2.47 8.13
CA ASP A 12 -6.88 -1.92 9.03
C ASP A 12 -5.50 -2.53 8.74
N ASP A 13 -5.43 -3.85 8.52
CA ASP A 13 -4.18 -4.55 8.14
C ASP A 13 -3.62 -4.04 6.80
N LEU A 14 -4.48 -3.84 5.78
CA LEU A 14 -4.07 -3.33 4.47
C LEU A 14 -3.62 -1.87 4.54
N GLU A 15 -4.26 -1.04 5.37
CA GLU A 15 -3.83 0.33 5.62
C GLU A 15 -2.46 0.37 6.31
N SER A 16 -2.24 -0.48 7.31
CA SER A 16 -0.93 -0.62 7.97
C SER A 16 0.15 -1.09 7.01
N GLU A 17 -0.14 -2.10 6.17
CA GLU A 17 0.83 -2.62 5.19
C GLU A 17 1.20 -1.55 4.15
N LYS A 18 0.26 -0.68 3.77
CA LYS A 18 0.53 0.45 2.86
C LYS A 18 1.49 1.47 3.49
N ASP A 19 1.29 1.80 4.77
CA ASP A 19 2.16 2.73 5.50
C ASP A 19 3.57 2.14 5.69
N ASP A 20 3.67 0.84 5.97
CA ASP A 20 4.95 0.12 6.04
C ASP A 20 5.67 0.13 4.67
N LEU A 21 4.92 -0.04 3.57
CA LEU A 21 5.46 0.00 2.22
C LEU A 21 6.00 1.39 1.84
N GLU A 22 5.32 2.47 2.25
CA GLU A 22 5.81 3.84 2.05
C GLU A 22 7.14 4.06 2.79
N THR A 23 7.25 3.54 4.01
CA THR A 23 8.48 3.59 4.80
C THR A 23 9.61 2.80 4.12
N GLU A 24 9.33 1.57 3.67
CA GLU A 24 10.32 0.72 2.97
C GLU A 24 10.83 1.39 1.68
N PHE A 25 9.94 2.02 0.91
CA PHE A 25 10.32 2.75 -0.30
C PHE A 25 11.26 3.93 0.00
N GLN A 26 10.95 4.74 1.01
CA GLN A 26 11.80 5.86 1.41
C GLN A 26 13.16 5.38 1.94
N GLU A 27 13.18 4.37 2.79
CA GLU A 27 14.42 3.76 3.30
C GLU A 27 15.26 3.20 2.16
N THR A 28 14.65 2.57 1.16
CA THR A 28 15.37 2.04 -0.02
C THR A 28 16.04 3.15 -0.82
N LEU A 29 15.34 4.27 -1.06
CA LEU A 29 15.93 5.43 -1.74
C LEU A 29 17.12 6.00 -0.96
N GLU A 30 17.00 6.12 0.36
CA GLU A 30 18.07 6.62 1.23
C GLU A 30 19.28 5.67 1.30
N ASP A 31 19.06 4.37 1.53
CA ASP A 31 20.10 3.35 1.66
C ASP A 31 20.91 3.18 0.36
N GLU A 32 20.23 3.25 -0.79
CA GLU A 32 20.89 3.16 -2.08
C GLU A 32 21.43 4.50 -2.58
N ASN A 33 21.18 5.59 -1.86
CA ASN A 33 21.49 6.97 -2.26
C ASN A 33 20.98 7.27 -3.68
N VAL A 34 19.75 6.83 -3.95
CA VAL A 34 19.04 6.97 -5.22
C VAL A 34 18.15 8.20 -5.12
N GLU A 35 18.34 9.16 -6.03
CA GLU A 35 17.40 10.26 -6.17
C GLU A 35 16.09 9.73 -6.76
N GLU A 36 14.96 10.16 -6.21
CA GLU A 36 13.62 9.76 -6.65
C GLU A 36 13.39 10.02 -8.15
N ASP A 37 13.92 11.15 -8.66
CA ASP A 37 13.81 11.56 -10.07
C ASP A 37 14.86 10.88 -11.00
N SER A 38 15.63 9.91 -10.50
CA SER A 38 16.54 9.12 -11.33
C SER A 38 15.82 7.95 -11.97
N GLU A 39 16.36 7.38 -13.06
CA GLU A 39 15.78 6.19 -13.72
C GLU A 39 15.52 5.04 -12.74
N LYS A 40 16.42 4.83 -11.77
CA LYS A 40 16.26 3.83 -10.72
C LYS A 40 15.21 4.23 -9.69
N GLY A 41 15.12 5.51 -9.35
CA GLY A 41 14.10 6.03 -8.45
C GLY A 41 12.70 5.91 -9.05
N GLU A 42 12.54 6.22 -10.34
CA GLU A 42 11.29 6.03 -11.09
C GLU A 42 10.90 4.56 -11.17
N GLU A 43 11.84 3.64 -11.39
CA GLU A 43 11.59 2.19 -11.37
C GLU A 43 11.05 1.73 -10.01
N LEU A 44 11.74 2.10 -8.92
CA LEU A 44 11.31 1.79 -7.55
C LEU A 44 9.94 2.39 -7.22
N ARG A 45 9.69 3.63 -7.68
CA ARG A 45 8.41 4.32 -7.49
C ARG A 45 7.29 3.63 -8.26
N CYS A 46 7.54 3.17 -9.49
CA CYS A 46 6.56 2.41 -10.25
C CYS A 46 6.18 1.11 -9.54
N GLU A 47 7.17 0.37 -9.01
CA GLU A 47 6.89 -0.85 -8.24
C GLU A 47 6.10 -0.57 -6.95
N TYR A 48 6.42 0.52 -6.26
CA TYR A 48 5.67 0.99 -5.10
C TYR A 48 4.22 1.34 -5.47
N ASP A 49 4.03 2.19 -6.49
CA ASP A 49 2.71 2.66 -6.95
C ASP A 49 1.83 1.49 -7.40
N GLU A 50 2.37 0.49 -8.10
CA GLU A 50 1.61 -0.70 -8.52
C GLU A 50 1.09 -1.52 -7.33
N LYS A 51 1.89 -1.66 -6.27
CA LYS A 51 1.49 -2.36 -5.04
C LYS A 51 0.43 -1.57 -4.29
N VAL A 52 0.62 -0.26 -4.13
CA VAL A 52 -0.35 0.63 -3.47
C VAL A 52 -1.68 0.62 -4.19
N GLU A 53 -1.71 0.76 -5.53
CA GLU A 53 -2.94 0.74 -6.31
C GLU A 53 -3.72 -0.57 -6.10
N ALA A 54 -3.01 -1.71 -6.04
CA ALA A 54 -3.63 -3.00 -5.77
C ALA A 54 -4.26 -3.06 -4.37
N MET A 55 -3.59 -2.53 -3.35
CA MET A 55 -4.12 -2.45 -1.98
C MET A 55 -5.34 -1.52 -1.89
N GLU A 56 -5.26 -0.31 -2.46
CA GLU A 56 -6.35 0.67 -2.46
C GLU A 56 -7.60 0.10 -3.15
N LYS A 57 -7.42 -0.63 -4.25
CA LYS A 57 -8.51 -1.33 -4.92
C LYS A 57 -9.15 -2.41 -4.04
N GLN A 58 -8.35 -3.15 -3.28
CA GLN A 58 -8.87 -4.15 -2.33
C GLN A 58 -9.64 -3.48 -1.19
N ILE A 59 -9.08 -2.42 -0.59
CA ILE A 59 -9.76 -1.64 0.45
C ILE A 59 -11.10 -1.13 -0.07
N GLY A 60 -11.13 -0.50 -1.25
CA GLY A 60 -12.37 0.01 -1.84
C GLY A 60 -13.45 -1.07 -2.07
N LEU A 61 -13.05 -2.30 -2.43
CA LEU A 61 -13.98 -3.42 -2.53
C LEU A 61 -14.52 -3.87 -1.17
N LEU A 62 -13.65 -3.94 -0.16
CA LEU A 62 -14.04 -4.30 1.21
C LEU A 62 -14.98 -3.25 1.82
N GLU A 63 -14.68 -1.97 1.63
CA GLU A 63 -15.55 -0.87 2.03
C GLU A 63 -16.91 -0.90 1.32
N TRP A 64 -16.93 -1.29 0.05
CA TRP A 64 -18.18 -1.44 -0.69
C TRP A 64 -19.04 -2.56 -0.11
N VAL A 65 -18.43 -3.71 0.23
CA VAL A 65 -19.11 -4.83 0.89
C VAL A 65 -19.67 -4.42 2.26
N LEU A 66 -18.97 -3.57 3.03
CA LEU A 66 -19.47 -3.06 4.31
C LEU A 66 -20.69 -2.13 4.18
N LYS A 67 -20.92 -1.56 2.99
CA LYS A 67 -22.01 -0.62 2.71
C LYS A 67 -23.26 -1.29 2.13
N GLU A 68 -23.16 -2.53 1.65
CA GLU A 68 -24.30 -3.36 1.19
C GLU A 68 -24.97 -4.14 2.33
#